data_AF-A0A1I0HY42-F1
#
_entry.id   AF-A0A1I0HY42-F1
#
_cell.length_a   1.000
_cell.length_b   1.000
_cell.length_c   1.000
_cell.angle_alpha   90.00
_cell.angle_beta   90.00
_cell.angle_gamma   90.00
#
_symmetry.space_group_name_H-M   'P 1'
#
loop_
_entity.id
_entity.type
_entity.pdbx_description
1 polymer ?
#
loop_
_entity_poly.entity_id
_entity_poly.type
_entity_poly.pdbx_seq_one_letter_code
_entity_poly.pdbx_strand_id
1 'polypeptide(L)' 'MMFRIVLAVFGVIELLFPRQVIDFMMGVTTTAETTYEFKSWVYKLARLEGLVFVLAAFWWGKNRAESS' A
#
# COMPACT_ATOMS: atom_id res chain seq x y z
N MET A 1 -12.65 5.08 -13.17
CA MET A 1 -13.12 4.59 -11.85
C MET A 1 -12.27 3.44 -11.32
N MET A 2 -12.04 2.37 -12.10
CA MET A 2 -11.33 1.14 -11.68
C MET A 2 -9.99 1.40 -10.96
N PHE A 3 -9.09 2.19 -11.55
CA PHE A 3 -7.77 2.48 -10.97
C PHE A 3 -7.82 3.12 -9.56
N ARG A 4 -8.83 3.95 -9.27
CA ARG A 4 -8.99 4.56 -7.94
C ARG A 4 -9.46 3.57 -6.90
N ILE A 5 -10.32 2.63 -7.28
CA ILE A 5 -10.76 1.55 -6.40
C ILE A 5 -9.57 0.64 -6.09
N VAL A 6 -8.78 0.28 -7.11
CA VAL A 6 -7.58 -0.54 -6.92
C VAL A 6 -6.59 0.16 -5.97
N LEU A 7 -6.27 1.45 -6.21
CA LEU A 7 -5.37 2.21 -5.32
C LEU A 7 -5.92 2.36 -3.89
N ALA A 8 -7.23 2.59 -3.74
CA ALA A 8 -7.85 2.71 -2.42
C ALA A 8 -7.82 1.38 -1.65
N VAL A 9 -8.16 0.28 -2.31
CA VAL A 9 -8.13 -1.07 -1.72
C VAL A 9 -6.69 -1.44 -1.36
N PHE A 10 -5.73 -1.20 -2.26
CA PHE A 10 -4.33 -1.48 -2.01
C PHE A 10 -3.80 -0.65 -0.83
N GLY A 11 -4.08 0.66 -0.81
CA GLY A 11 -3.69 1.55 0.28
C GLY A 11 -4.29 1.16 1.64
N VAL A 12 -5.55 0.70 1.67
CA VAL A 12 -6.17 0.21 2.92
C VAL A 12 -5.51 -1.08 3.40
N ILE A 13 -5.24 -2.03 2.50
CA ILE A 13 -4.59 -3.29 2.85
C ILE A 13 -3.19 -3.03 3.40
N GLU A 14 -2.42 -2.16 2.74
CA GLU A 14 -1.05 -1.82 3.12
C GLU A 14 -0.97 -1.04 4.45
N LEU A 15 -1.98 -0.19 4.71
CA LEU A 15 -2.12 0.54 5.96
C LEU A 15 -2.45 -0.38 7.16
N LEU A 16 -3.40 -1.31 6.97
CA LEU A 16 -3.88 -2.19 8.04
C LEU A 16 -2.95 -3.39 8.26
N PHE A 17 -2.41 -3.93 7.18
CA PHE A 17 -1.67 -5.18 7.16
C PHE A 17 -0.28 -5.06 6.49
N PRO A 18 0.58 -4.11 6.92
CA PRO A 18 1.87 -3.85 6.27
C PRO A 18 2.79 -5.08 6.28
N ARG A 19 2.73 -5.90 7.34
CA ARG A 19 3.57 -7.11 7.45
C ARG A 19 3.20 -8.16 6.41
N GLN A 20 1.91 -8.45 6.25
CA GLN A 20 1.44 -9.47 5.33
C GLN A 20 1.75 -9.10 3.87
N VAL A 21 1.65 -7.82 3.53
CA VAL A 21 1.99 -7.32 2.19
C VAL A 21 3.49 -7.46 1.92
N ILE A 22 4.34 -6.98 2.83
CA ILE A 22 5.80 -7.04 2.70
C ILE A 22 6.27 -8.51 2.66
N ASP A 23 5.77 -9.35 3.56
CA ASP A 23 6.14 -10.77 3.63
C ASP A 23 5.71 -11.53 2.37
N PHE A 24 4.50 -11.25 1.85
CA PHE A 24 4.03 -11.85 0.60
C PHE A 24 4.87 -11.40 -0.59
N MET A 25 5.12 -10.09 -0.74
CA MET A 25 5.95 -9.54 -1.81
C MET A 25 7.36 -10.14 -1.78
N MET A 26 7.89 -10.38 -0.58
CA MET A 26 9.22 -10.94 -0.38
C MET A 26 9.25 -12.45 -0.65
N GLY A 27 8.21 -13.20 -0.28
CA GLY A 27 8.06 -14.59 -0.71
C GLY A 27 7.93 -14.76 -2.23
N VAL A 28 7.41 -13.75 -2.94
CA VAL A 28 7.33 -13.75 -4.40
C VAL A 28 8.65 -13.33 -5.06
N THR A 29 9.29 -12.28 -4.55
CA THR A 29 10.51 -11.70 -5.17
C THR A 29 11.79 -12.42 -4.75
N THR A 30 11.79 -13.04 -3.58
CA THR A 30 12.96 -13.69 -2.97
C THR A 30 12.73 -15.19 -2.98
N THR A 31 13.07 -15.83 -4.10
CA THR A 31 12.92 -17.29 -4.29
C THR A 31 14.19 -18.08 -3.98
N ALA A 32 15.31 -17.40 -3.71
CA ALA A 32 16.57 -18.02 -3.26
C ALA A 32 16.68 -17.89 -1.74
N GLU A 33 17.32 -18.86 -1.07
CA GLU A 33 17.50 -18.96 0.39
C GLU A 33 18.32 -17.80 0.99
N THR A 34 17.83 -16.58 0.91
CA THR A 34 18.36 -15.45 1.65
C THR A 34 17.52 -15.27 2.90
N THR A 35 18.15 -15.44 4.06
CA THR A 35 17.58 -15.00 5.32
C THR A 35 17.48 -13.47 5.29
N TYR A 36 16.25 -12.95 5.21
CA TYR A 36 16.00 -11.51 5.24
C TYR A 36 15.39 -11.12 6.58
N GLU A 37 15.97 -10.12 7.23
CA GLU A 37 15.37 -9.46 8.39
C GLU A 37 14.96 -8.04 8.01
N PHE A 38 13.66 -7.76 8.05
CA PHE A 38 13.19 -6.39 7.85
C PHE A 38 13.48 -5.56 9.10
N LYS A 39 14.11 -4.40 8.89
CA LYS A 39 14.16 -3.39 9.95
C LYS A 39 12.73 -2.95 10.30
N SER A 40 12.47 -2.72 11.58
CA SER A 40 11.15 -2.34 12.10
C SER A 40 10.56 -1.05 11.49
N TRP A 41 11.39 -0.19 10.89
CA TRP A 41 10.94 1.02 10.19
C TRP A 41 10.33 0.74 8.80
N VAL A 42 10.63 -0.41 8.18
CA VAL A 42 10.07 -0.80 6.86
C VAL A 42 8.55 -0.89 6.95
N TYR A 43 8.03 -1.53 8.00
CA TYR A 43 6.59 -1.62 8.23
C TYR A 43 5.93 -0.27 8.55
N LYS A 44 6.70 0.67 9.13
CA LYS A 44 6.21 2.04 9.36
C LYS A 44 6.13 2.81 8.04
N LEU A 45 7.11 2.60 7.15
CA LEU A 45 7.14 3.21 5.81
C LEU A 45 5.98 2.68 4.96
N ALA A 46 5.78 1.36 4.92
CA ALA A 46 4.65 0.74 4.21
C ALA A 46 3.29 1.27 4.70
N ARG A 47 3.15 1.48 6.00
CA ARG A 47 1.95 2.15 6.56
C ARG A 47 1.77 3.56 6.06
N LEU A 48 2.86 4.33 5.95
CA LEU A 48 2.81 5.70 5.45
C LEU A 48 2.46 5.72 3.97
N GLU A 49 3.00 4.80 3.17
CA GLU A 49 2.67 4.62 1.76
C GLU A 49 1.19 4.27 1.56
N GLY A 50 0.66 3.31 2.34
CA GLY A 50 -0.76 2.98 2.34
C GLY A 50 -1.65 4.18 2.68
N LEU A 51 -1.26 4.98 3.67
CA LEU A 51 -1.97 6.22 4.01
C LEU A 51 -1.96 7.23 2.86
N VAL A 52 -0.80 7.43 2.21
CA VAL A 52 -0.67 8.32 1.05
C VAL A 52 -1.55 7.85 -0.10
N PHE A 53 -1.62 6.53 -0.37
CA PHE A 53 -2.52 6.00 -1.41
C PHE A 53 -3.99 6.24 -1.10
N VAL A 54 -4.42 6.04 0.15
CA VAL A 54 -5.81 6.32 0.58
C VAL A 54 -6.13 7.81 0.44
N LEU A 55 -5.24 8.68 0.91
CA LEU A 55 -5.42 10.13 0.81
C LEU A 55 -5.44 10.59 -0.65
N ALA A 56 -4.53 10.08 -1.49
CA ALA A 56 -4.49 10.38 -2.92
C ALA A 56 -5.78 9.92 -3.61
N ALA A 57 -6.26 8.70 -3.34
CA ALA A 57 -7.51 8.20 -3.89
C ALA A 57 -8.72 9.08 -3.50
N PHE A 58 -8.76 9.53 -2.24
CA PHE A 58 -9.81 10.40 -1.72
C PHE A 58 -9.75 11.82 -2.30
N TRP A 59 -8.56 12.42 -2.37
CA TRP A 59 -8.35 13.75 -2.95
C TRP A 59 -8.73 13.78 -4.43
N TRP A 60 -8.31 12.77 -5.17
CA TRP A 60 -8.72 12.62 -6.57
C TRP A 60 -10.25 12.46 -6.65
N GLY A 61 -10.84 11.68 -5.73
CA GLY A 61 -12.28 11.56 -5.45
C GLY A 61 -13.01 12.90 -5.52
N LYS A 62 -12.65 13.77 -4.57
CA LYS A 62 -13.21 15.10 -4.38
C LYS A 62 -13.11 15.98 -5.62
N ASN A 63 -11.93 16.05 -6.24
CA ASN A 63 -11.71 16.95 -7.39
C ASN A 63 -12.53 16.58 -8.65
N ARG A 64 -12.99 15.32 -8.78
CA ARG A 64 -13.92 14.92 -9.85
C ARG A 64 -15.38 15.22 -9.53
N ALA A 65 -15.74 15.33 -8.25
CA ALA A 65 -17.09 15.67 -7.82
C ALA A 65 -17.36 17.18 -7.88
N GLU A 66 -16.33 18.01 -7.69
CA GLU A 66 -16.41 19.48 -7.84
C GLU A 66 -16.45 19.95 -9.31
N SER A 67 -16.15 19.08 -10.27
CA SER A 67 -16.08 19.42 -11.70
C SER A 67 -17.28 18.92 -12.53
N SER A 68 -18.36 18.46 -11.90
CA SER A 68 -19.60 17.97 -12.53
C SER A 68 -20.79 18.77 -12.06
#